data_AF-A0A383CF38-F1
#
_entry.id   AF-A0A383CF38-F1
#
_cell.length_a   1.000
_cell.length_b   1.000
_cell.length_c   1.000
_cell.angle_alpha   90.00
_cell.angle_beta   90.00
_cell.angle_gamma   90.00
#
_symmetry.space_group_name_H-M   'P 1'
#
loop_
_entity.id
_entity.type
_entity.pdbx_description
1 polymer ?
#
loop_
_entity_poly.entity_id
_entity_poly.type
_entity_poly.pdbx_seq_one_letter_code
_entity_poly.pdbx_strand_id
1 'polypeptide(L)' 'MFIINCPYCGERDQAEFSCGGEAHIVRPKNPPDLTDDKWAEYLFLRKNNKGLQFERWSHAF' A
#
# COMPACT_ATOMS: atom_id res chain seq x y z
N MET A 1 -14.40 -8.31 11.37
CA MET A 1 -13.50 -9.38 10.94
C MET A 1 -13.84 -9.73 9.52
N PHE A 2 -12.93 -9.53 8.58
CA PHE A 2 -13.10 -9.97 7.19
C PHE A 2 -12.00 -10.95 6.79
N ILE A 3 -12.25 -11.69 5.72
CA ILE A 3 -11.36 -12.71 5.20
C ILE A 3 -10.58 -12.13 4.03
N ILE A 4 -9.28 -12.35 4.02
CA ILE A 4 -8.39 -12.03 2.90
C ILE A 4 -7.95 -13.36 2.28
N ASN A 5 -8.13 -13.48 0.96
CA ASN A 5 -7.64 -14.64 0.23
C ASN A 5 -6.17 -14.42 -0.15
N CYS A 6 -5.26 -14.91 0.70
CA CYS A 6 -3.83 -14.87 0.42
C CYS A 6 -3.52 -15.72 -0.83
N PRO A 7 -2.85 -15.17 -1.85
CA PRO A 7 -2.52 -15.92 -3.07
C PRO A 7 -1.70 -17.20 -2.84
N TYR A 8 -1.07 -17.32 -1.67
CA TYR A 8 -0.22 -18.46 -1.31
C TYR A 8 -0.82 -19.36 -0.22
N CYS A 9 -1.62 -18.80 0.69
CA CYS A 9 -2.11 -19.50 1.88
C CYS A 9 -3.63 -19.74 1.92
N GLY A 10 -4.36 -19.21 0.93
CA GLY A 10 -5.82 -19.26 0.87
C GLY A 10 -6.49 -18.25 1.80
N GLU A 11 -7.75 -18.53 2.15
CA GLU A 11 -8.56 -17.70 3.03
C GLU A 11 -7.99 -17.64 4.45
N ARG A 12 -7.72 -16.43 4.94
CA ARG A 12 -7.19 -16.16 6.28
C ARG A 12 -7.88 -14.96 6.90
N ASP A 13 -7.81 -14.90 8.22
CA ASP A 13 -8.37 -13.78 8.99
C ASP A 13 -7.56 -12.50 8.77
N GLN A 14 -8.22 -11.34 8.66
CA GLN A 14 -7.54 -10.04 8.46
C GLN A 14 -6.42 -9.78 9.49
N ALA A 15 -6.52 -10.32 10.72
CA ALA A 15 -5.56 -10.08 11.79
C ALA A 15 -4.18 -10.72 11.53
N GLU A 16 -4.10 -11.70 10.61
CA GLU A 16 -2.82 -12.27 10.14
C GLU A 16 -2.07 -11.34 9.18
N PHE A 17 -2.69 -10.25 8.74
CA PHE A 17 -2.15 -9.35 7.72
C PHE A 17 -1.82 -7.97 8.26
N SER A 18 -0.77 -7.39 7.70
CA SER A 18 -0.43 -5.97 7.85
C SER A 18 -0.94 -5.17 6.65
N CYS A 19 -1.66 -4.07 6.92
CA CYS A 19 -2.15 -3.14 5.90
C CYS A 19 -1.02 -2.21 5.43
N GLY A 20 -0.75 -2.21 4.13
CA GLY A 20 0.30 -1.43 3.47
C GLY A 20 -0.20 -0.13 2.81
N GLY A 21 -1.48 0.21 2.93
CA GLY A 21 -2.09 1.39 2.31
C GLY A 21 -2.22 1.28 0.78
N GLU A 22 -2.25 2.43 0.09
CA GLU A 22 -2.43 2.52 -1.36
C GLU A 22 -1.41 1.65 -2.15
N ALA A 23 -1.91 0.96 -3.18
CA ALA A 23 -1.11 0.17 -4.10
C ALA A 23 -0.49 0.99 -5.23
N HIS A 24 0.45 0.37 -5.95
CA HIS A 24 1.04 0.91 -7.17
C HIS A 24 1.83 2.23 -7.03
N ILE A 25 2.27 2.55 -5.82
CA ILE A 25 3.19 3.68 -5.59
C ILE A 25 4.62 3.22 -5.83
N VAL A 26 5.24 3.77 -6.87
CA VAL A 26 6.62 3.45 -7.26
C VAL A 26 7.56 4.48 -6.64
N ARG A 27 8.60 4.00 -5.96
CA ARG A 27 9.68 4.87 -5.48
C ARG A 27 10.42 5.52 -6.65
N PRO A 28 10.62 6.85 -6.65
CA PRO A 28 11.46 7.51 -7.65
C PRO A 28 12.86 6.90 -7.68
N LYS A 29 13.39 6.64 -8.89
CA LYS A 29 14.70 6.00 -9.08
C LYS A 29 15.86 6.90 -8.64
N ASN A 30 15.75 8.20 -8.92
CA ASN A 30 16.74 9.20 -8.54
C ASN A 30 16.08 10.30 -7.67
N PRO A 31 15.84 10.07 -6.37
CA PRO A 31 15.29 11.08 -5.48
C PRO A 31 16.04 12.42 -5.44
N PRO A 32 17.39 12.48 -5.54
CA PRO A 32 18.12 13.76 -5.52
C PRO A 32 17.80 14.71 -6.67
N ASP A 33 17.27 14.20 -7.78
CA ASP A 33 16.92 15.00 -8.96
C ASP A 33 15.51 15.61 -8.86
N LEU A 34 14.75 15.27 -7.81
CA LEU A 34 13.40 15.79 -7.60
C LEU A 34 13.43 17.13 -6.86
N THR A 35 12.42 17.95 -7.12
CA THR A 35 12.10 19.09 -6.24
C THR A 35 11.57 18.59 -4.90
N ASP A 36 11.72 19.39 -3.85
CA ASP A 36 11.19 19.10 -2.53
C ASP A 36 9.68 18.79 -2.56
N ASP A 37 8.90 19.52 -3.36
CA ASP A 37 7.47 19.28 -3.54
C ASP A 37 7.19 17.88 -4.11
N LYS A 38 7.93 17.46 -5.14
CA LYS A 38 7.78 16.13 -5.74
C LYS A 38 8.24 15.02 -4.82
N TRP A 39 9.24 15.29 -3.98
CA TRP A 39 9.66 14.35 -2.97
C TRP A 39 8.64 14.23 -1.83
N ALA A 40 8.06 15.35 -1.39
CA ALA A 40 7.00 15.39 -0.38
C ALA A 40 5.73 14.66 -0.84
N GLU A 41 5.34 14.83 -2.12
CA GLU A 41 4.24 14.06 -2.73
C GLU A 41 4.46 12.55 -2.56
N TYR A 42 5.66 12.04 -2.86
CA TYR A 42 5.98 10.62 -2.71
C TYR A 42 6.04 10.16 -1.24
N LEU A 43 6.62 10.98 -0.34
CA LEU A 43 6.78 10.60 1.06
C LEU A 43 5.46 10.58 1.82
N PHE A 44 4.61 11.58 1.62
CA PHE A 44 3.50 11.86 2.54
C PHE A 44 2.11 11.71 1.92
N LEU A 45 1.96 11.87 0.60
CA LEU A 45 0.63 11.89 -0.02
C LEU A 45 0.21 10.53 -0.54
N ARG A 46 -1.04 10.15 -0.26
CA ARG A 46 -1.68 8.92 -0.72
C ARG A 46 -3.10 9.24 -1.17
N LYS A 47 -3.60 8.52 -2.17
CA LYS A 47 -5.03 8.58 -2.52
C LYS A 47 -5.84 7.93 -1.42
N ASN A 48 -6.90 8.62 -0.99
CA ASN A 48 -7.86 8.12 -0.02
C ASN A 48 -9.25 8.12 -0.66
N ASN A 49 -9.45 7.19 -1.60
CA ASN A 49 -10.68 7.16 -2.39
C ASN A 49 -11.85 6.68 -1.53
N LYS A 50 -12.96 7.42 -1.54
CA LYS A 50 -14.23 6.94 -0.97
C LYS A 50 -14.91 6.02 -1.98
N GLY A 51 -14.64 4.72 -1.89
CA GLY A 51 -15.18 3.71 -2.79
C GLY A 51 -14.16 2.63 -3.08
N LEU A 52 -14.10 2.16 -4.33
CA LEU A 52 -13.10 1.19 -4.74
C LEU A 52 -11.69 1.78 -4.59
N GLN A 53 -10.84 1.08 -3.87
CA GLN A 53 -9.47 1.47 -3.58
C GLN A 53 -8.54 0.29 -3.90
N PHE A 54 -7.42 0.57 -4.56
CA PHE A 54 -6.36 -0.40 -4.74
C PHE A 54 -5.37 -0.27 -3.59
N GLU A 55 -5.20 -1.34 -2.84
CA GLU A 55 -4.44 -1.37 -1.60
C GLU A 55 -3.48 -2.56 -1.53
N ARG A 56 -2.57 -2.54 -0.55
CA ARG A 56 -1.57 -3.57 -0.32
C ARG A 56 -1.80 -4.24 1.02
N TRP A 57 -1.65 -5.56 1.04
CA TRP A 57 -1.69 -6.38 2.24
C TRP A 57 -0.53 -7.36 2.23
N SER A 58 0.11 -7.53 3.38
CA SER A 58 1.17 -8.52 3.58
C SER A 58 0.74 -9.52 4.63
N HIS A 59 0.74 -10.81 4.28
CA HIS A 59 0.53 -11.89 5.24
C HIS A 59 1.79 -11.98 6.12
N ALA A 60 1.71 -11.50 7.35
CA ALA A 60 2.87 -11.24 8.21
C ALA A 60 2.99 -12.16 9.41
N PHE A 61 1.91 -12.88 9.76
CA PHE A 61 1.79 -13.72 10.95
C PHE A 61 1.26 -15.11 10.59
#